data_AF-A0A8D8BM48-F1
#
_entry.id   AF-A0A8D8BM48-F1
#
_cell.length_a   1.000
_cell.length_b   1.000
_cell.length_c   1.000
_cell.angle_alpha   90.00
_cell.angle_beta   90.00
_cell.angle_gamma   90.00
#
_symmetry.space_group_name_H-M   'P 1'
#
loop_
_entity.id
_entity.type
_entity.pdbx_description
1 polymer ?
#
loop_
_entity_poly.entity_id
_entity_poly.type
_entity_poly.pdbx_seq_one_letter_code
_entity_poly.pdbx_strand_id
1 'polypeptide(L)'
;CGDGSDEGDFCAEKTCAYFQFTCPRTGHCIPQSWVCDGDDDCFDKQDEKDCPPITCLANQFKCNDLRQCVEETYKCDGIPDCNDGSDELGCPTMEPNQCNLEKHFRCKSSGVCIPVAWHCDGSNDCEDHSDEEECGKITCPNNFYKCKNSKCVYKSYICDGKDDCGDNSDEGVEHACVTPPLRCPHGQWACPGITGRCVNMTSVCDDVEDCPNGADEGLGCDLAQCQHQTGLCSNGCQKTPNGALCICPPGEELGPDKFTCQDLNECDPPGLCSQICTNTKGSYFCSCTDGYILEPNKHSCKAVNHSSAFLIISNRHSILVADLNEQGLERVPIIVENVVATASNMHTGTIFWSDMKLKKI
;
A
#
# COMPACT_ATOMS: atom_id res chain seq x y z
N CYS A 1 23.26 38.34 17.62
CA CYS A 1 24.08 38.56 18.83
C CYS A 1 23.16 38.48 20.05
N GLY A 2 23.67 38.22 21.26
CA GLY A 2 22.82 38.04 22.46
C GLY A 2 22.28 39.33 23.10
N ASP A 3 22.31 40.44 22.39
CA ASP A 3 21.99 41.80 22.88
C ASP A 3 20.76 42.43 22.19
N GLY A 4 20.06 41.69 21.32
CA GLY A 4 18.82 42.16 20.67
C GLY A 4 19.03 43.33 19.69
N SER A 5 20.28 43.63 19.33
CA SER A 5 20.64 44.68 18.37
C SER A 5 20.20 44.36 16.93
N ASP A 6 19.77 43.13 16.66
CA ASP A 6 19.17 42.64 15.41
C ASP A 6 17.62 42.62 15.42
N GLU A 7 16.97 43.16 16.45
CA GLU A 7 15.49 43.22 16.58
C GLU A 7 14.95 44.65 16.75
N GLY A 8 15.51 45.65 16.05
CA GLY A 8 14.97 47.01 16.04
C GLY A 8 13.70 47.16 15.19
N ASP A 9 12.98 48.28 15.29
CA ASP A 9 11.77 48.63 14.48
C ASP A 9 11.98 48.57 12.94
N PHE A 10 13.22 48.44 12.49
CA PHE A 10 13.58 48.18 11.08
C PHE A 10 13.52 46.68 10.68
N CYS A 11 13.38 45.79 11.66
CA CYS A 11 13.24 44.34 11.49
C CYS A 11 11.79 43.85 11.71
N ALA A 12 10.84 44.79 11.90
CA ALA A 12 9.42 44.50 12.05
C ALA A 12 8.74 44.06 10.74
N GLU A 13 9.41 44.25 9.60
CA GLU A 13 9.03 43.58 8.36
C GLU A 13 9.98 42.41 8.14
N LYS A 14 9.51 41.18 8.41
CA LYS A 14 10.06 39.98 7.77
C LYS A 14 9.76 40.05 6.28
N THR A 15 10.47 40.93 5.58
CA THR A 15 10.55 40.91 4.13
C THR A 15 11.45 39.75 3.77
N CYS A 16 10.96 38.84 2.93
CA CYS A 16 11.78 37.79 2.36
C CYS A 16 13.04 38.40 1.73
N ALA A 17 14.12 37.60 1.62
CA ALA A 17 15.35 38.10 1.01
C ALA A 17 15.05 38.71 -0.37
N TYR A 18 15.84 39.69 -0.83
CA TYR A 18 15.51 40.48 -2.03
C TYR A 18 15.26 39.67 -3.32
N PHE A 19 15.69 38.40 -3.35
CA PHE A 19 15.54 37.45 -4.45
C PHE A 19 14.42 36.42 -4.22
N GLN A 20 13.62 36.58 -3.17
CA GLN A 20 12.54 35.71 -2.76
C GLN A 20 11.21 36.45 -2.84
N PHE A 21 10.20 35.77 -3.36
CA PHE A 21 8.81 36.22 -3.39
C PHE A 21 8.14 35.91 -2.05
N THR A 22 7.42 36.90 -1.52
CA THR A 22 6.66 36.74 -0.26
C THR A 22 5.23 36.37 -0.59
N CYS A 23 4.80 35.18 -0.15
CA CYS A 23 3.43 34.74 -0.20
C CYS A 23 2.51 35.71 0.55
N PRO A 24 1.54 36.38 -0.12
CA PRO A 24 0.84 37.52 0.48
C PRO A 24 -0.07 37.19 1.67
N ARG A 25 -0.51 35.92 1.81
CA ARG A 25 -1.38 35.49 2.91
C ARG A 25 -0.64 34.72 4.00
N THR A 26 0.21 33.78 3.59
CA THR A 26 0.91 32.88 4.52
C THR A 26 2.21 33.48 5.04
N GLY A 27 2.75 34.51 4.36
CA GLY A 27 4.05 35.12 4.71
C GLY A 27 5.24 34.22 4.41
N HIS A 28 5.04 33.10 3.70
CA HIS A 28 6.11 32.20 3.27
C HIS A 28 6.98 32.82 2.17
N CYS A 29 8.28 32.54 2.20
CA CYS A 29 9.24 33.03 1.22
C CYS A 29 9.56 31.93 0.21
N ILE A 30 9.24 32.14 -1.06
CA ILE A 30 9.61 31.23 -2.16
C ILE A 30 10.68 31.90 -3.05
N PRO A 31 11.59 31.16 -3.68
CA PRO A 31 12.46 31.70 -4.72
C PRO A 31 11.66 32.39 -5.83
N GLN A 32 12.22 33.45 -6.42
CA GLN A 32 11.56 34.15 -7.54
C GLN A 32 11.40 33.27 -8.79
N SER A 33 12.15 32.16 -8.90
CA SER A 33 11.99 31.14 -9.95
C SER A 33 10.76 30.25 -9.77
N TRP A 34 10.15 30.24 -8.59
CA TRP A 34 8.94 29.46 -8.25
C TRP A 34 7.67 30.32 -8.28
N VAL A 35 7.78 31.52 -8.85
CA VAL A 35 6.61 32.33 -9.17
C VAL A 35 6.27 31.99 -10.62
N CYS A 36 5.09 31.43 -10.85
CA CYS A 36 4.62 31.06 -12.18
C CYS A 36 5.33 29.85 -12.81
N ASP A 37 5.67 28.85 -12.01
CA ASP A 37 6.28 27.59 -12.46
C ASP A 37 5.26 26.44 -12.64
N GLY A 38 3.99 26.70 -12.32
CA GLY A 38 2.87 25.78 -12.53
C GLY A 38 2.51 24.93 -11.30
N ASP A 39 3.23 25.07 -10.19
CA ASP A 39 2.99 24.34 -8.93
C ASP A 39 2.45 25.26 -7.82
N ASP A 40 1.74 24.67 -6.84
CA ASP A 40 1.25 25.42 -5.67
C ASP A 40 2.30 25.42 -4.56
N ASP A 41 3.31 26.29 -4.69
CA ASP A 41 4.36 26.49 -3.68
C ASP A 41 3.94 27.41 -2.53
N CYS A 42 2.94 28.25 -2.79
CA CYS A 42 2.39 29.16 -1.80
C CYS A 42 1.32 28.53 -0.90
N PHE A 43 0.92 27.27 -1.17
CA PHE A 43 -0.19 26.51 -0.55
C PHE A 43 -1.57 27.17 -0.65
N ASP A 44 -1.67 28.25 -1.44
CA ASP A 44 -2.83 29.11 -1.67
C ASP A 44 -2.98 29.45 -3.19
N LYS A 45 -2.12 28.85 -4.04
CA LYS A 45 -1.94 29.14 -5.48
C LYS A 45 -1.81 30.63 -5.80
N GLN A 46 -1.13 31.39 -4.96
CA GLN A 46 -0.97 32.85 -5.17
C GLN A 46 0.25 33.21 -6.00
N ASP A 47 1.30 32.42 -5.87
CA ASP A 47 2.45 32.29 -6.78
C ASP A 47 2.05 32.01 -8.23
N GLU A 48 0.91 31.35 -8.45
CA GLU A 48 0.39 30.99 -9.78
C GLU A 48 -0.71 31.94 -10.33
N LYS A 49 -0.93 33.08 -9.67
CA LYS A 49 -1.91 34.09 -10.08
C LYS A 49 -1.19 35.32 -10.67
N ASP A 50 -1.70 35.82 -11.80
CA ASP A 50 -1.17 37.00 -12.51
C ASP A 50 0.27 36.88 -13.06
N CYS A 51 0.56 35.73 -13.66
CA CYS A 51 1.86 35.44 -14.27
C CYS A 51 2.08 36.18 -15.61
N PRO A 52 3.24 36.85 -15.81
CA PRO A 52 3.58 37.38 -17.12
C PRO A 52 3.77 36.24 -18.13
N PRO A 53 3.41 36.43 -19.41
CA PRO A 53 3.53 35.39 -20.42
C PRO A 53 5.01 35.02 -20.60
N ILE A 54 5.37 33.75 -20.39
CA ILE A 54 6.77 33.32 -20.40
C ILE A 54 7.39 33.51 -21.79
N THR A 55 8.64 33.99 -21.85
CA THR A 55 9.43 34.07 -23.09
C THR A 55 10.31 32.82 -23.21
N CYS A 56 9.91 31.88 -24.08
CA CYS A 56 10.67 30.66 -24.36
C CYS A 56 11.95 30.95 -25.15
N LEU A 57 12.96 30.07 -25.05
CA LEU A 57 14.11 30.10 -25.96
C LEU A 57 13.67 29.75 -27.39
N ALA A 58 14.49 30.14 -28.39
CA ALA A 58 14.15 29.97 -29.81
C ALA A 58 13.94 28.50 -30.24
N ASN A 59 14.41 27.53 -29.46
CA ASN A 59 14.29 26.08 -29.69
C ASN A 59 13.22 25.40 -28.80
N GLN A 60 12.33 26.19 -28.18
CA GLN A 60 11.31 25.68 -27.28
C GLN A 60 9.91 26.06 -27.78
N PHE A 61 8.99 25.09 -27.72
CA PHE A 61 7.58 25.29 -28.00
C PHE A 61 6.89 25.89 -26.78
N LYS A 62 6.13 26.96 -27.02
CA LYS A 62 5.38 27.65 -25.98
C LYS A 62 3.98 27.03 -25.87
N CYS A 63 3.65 26.49 -24.71
CA CYS A 63 2.30 25.97 -24.43
C CYS A 63 1.27 27.12 -24.48
N ASN A 64 0.00 26.80 -24.80
CA ASN A 64 -1.02 27.81 -25.06
C ASN A 64 -1.48 28.55 -23.79
N ASP A 65 -1.34 27.94 -22.60
CA ASP A 65 -1.52 28.57 -21.29
C ASP A 65 -0.46 29.65 -21.03
N LEU A 66 0.57 29.73 -21.88
CA LEU A 66 1.66 30.71 -21.77
C LEU A 66 2.39 30.64 -20.43
N ARG A 67 2.30 29.50 -19.73
CA ARG A 67 2.92 29.21 -18.42
C ARG A 67 4.09 28.22 -18.50
N GLN A 68 4.20 27.47 -19.59
CA GLN A 68 5.21 26.43 -19.75
C GLN A 68 5.84 26.49 -21.15
N CYS A 69 7.14 26.17 -21.23
CA CYS A 69 7.82 25.87 -22.48
C CYS A 69 8.26 24.41 -22.46
N VAL A 70 8.03 23.71 -23.55
CA VAL A 70 8.56 22.36 -23.81
C VAL A 70 9.60 22.45 -24.91
N GLU A 71 10.53 21.51 -24.99
CA GLU A 71 11.46 21.46 -26.14
C GLU A 71 10.68 21.22 -27.43
N GLU A 72 11.17 21.75 -28.56
CA GLU A 72 10.51 21.58 -29.86
C GLU A 72 10.37 20.08 -30.27
N THR A 73 11.18 19.19 -29.67
CA THR A 73 11.07 17.74 -29.85
C THR A 73 9.88 17.10 -29.13
N TYR A 74 9.36 17.74 -28.08
CA TYR A 74 8.18 17.30 -27.32
C TYR A 74 6.88 17.84 -27.91
N LYS A 75 6.97 18.66 -28.96
CA LYS A 75 5.80 19.06 -29.72
C LYS A 75 5.40 17.90 -30.65
N CYS A 76 4.21 17.32 -30.45
CA CYS A 76 3.67 16.24 -31.27
C CYS A 76 4.41 14.90 -31.10
N ASP A 77 4.87 14.59 -29.89
CA ASP A 77 5.50 13.32 -29.57
C ASP A 77 4.51 12.27 -29.03
N GLY A 78 3.25 12.66 -28.87
CA GLY A 78 2.15 11.81 -28.41
C GLY A 78 2.00 11.77 -26.88
N ILE A 79 2.76 12.58 -26.16
CA ILE A 79 2.69 12.72 -24.70
C ILE A 79 2.30 14.18 -24.41
N PRO A 80 1.27 14.44 -23.58
CA PRO A 80 0.98 15.80 -23.14
C PRO A 80 2.05 16.26 -22.14
N ASP A 81 3.12 16.88 -22.64
CA ASP A 81 4.16 17.50 -21.82
C ASP A 81 3.75 18.90 -21.37
N CYS A 82 2.92 19.61 -22.13
CA CYS A 82 2.27 20.83 -21.67
C CYS A 82 1.18 20.53 -20.63
N ASN A 83 1.12 21.29 -19.53
CA ASN A 83 0.06 21.20 -18.52
C ASN A 83 -1.37 21.36 -19.09
N ASP A 84 -1.50 21.98 -20.27
CA ASP A 84 -2.76 22.17 -21.00
C ASP A 84 -2.88 21.27 -22.26
N GLY A 85 -1.91 20.39 -22.52
CA GLY A 85 -1.85 19.50 -23.68
C GLY A 85 -1.67 20.18 -25.04
N SER A 86 -1.25 21.46 -25.06
CA SER A 86 -1.17 22.26 -26.29
C SER A 86 -0.11 21.84 -27.29
N ASP A 87 0.93 21.18 -26.81
CA ASP A 87 2.00 20.58 -27.59
C ASP A 87 1.48 19.50 -28.55
N GLU A 88 0.38 18.86 -28.21
CA GLU A 88 -0.29 17.83 -29.01
C GLU A 88 -1.46 18.38 -29.85
N LEU A 89 -1.79 19.67 -29.73
CA LEU A 89 -2.87 20.31 -30.50
C LEU A 89 -2.37 20.81 -31.87
N GLY A 90 -3.07 20.42 -32.94
CA GLY A 90 -2.82 20.94 -34.29
C GLY A 90 -1.52 20.44 -34.92
N CYS A 91 -1.05 19.26 -34.52
CA CYS A 91 0.08 18.58 -35.13
C CYS A 91 -0.21 18.27 -36.61
N PRO A 92 0.70 18.60 -37.55
CA PRO A 92 0.54 18.21 -38.94
C PRO A 92 0.46 16.69 -38.99
N THR A 93 -0.54 16.15 -39.70
CA THR A 93 -0.69 14.72 -39.96
C THR A 93 0.52 14.23 -40.76
N MET A 94 1.60 13.91 -40.05
CA MET A 94 2.77 13.23 -40.57
C MET A 94 2.35 11.80 -40.88
N GLU A 95 2.75 11.33 -42.06
CA GLU A 95 2.37 10.07 -42.67
C GLU A 95 2.70 8.82 -41.80
N PRO A 96 2.02 7.69 -42.05
CA PRO A 96 1.68 6.68 -41.03
C PRO A 96 2.85 5.73 -40.74
N ASN A 97 3.52 5.88 -39.59
CA ASN A 97 4.27 4.80 -38.89
C ASN A 97 4.99 5.29 -37.61
N GLN A 98 4.26 5.84 -36.63
CA GLN A 98 4.86 6.22 -35.33
C GLN A 98 4.58 5.26 -34.17
N CYS A 99 3.64 4.32 -34.28
CA CYS A 99 3.60 3.18 -33.36
C CYS A 99 4.48 2.07 -33.93
N ASN A 100 5.52 1.66 -33.21
CA ASN A 100 6.18 0.39 -33.53
C ASN A 100 5.16 -0.72 -33.24
N LEU A 101 4.51 -1.24 -34.29
CA LEU A 101 3.44 -2.25 -34.22
C LEU A 101 3.87 -3.57 -33.55
N GLU A 102 5.17 -3.81 -33.34
CA GLU A 102 5.65 -4.96 -32.59
C GLU A 102 5.60 -4.75 -31.06
N LYS A 103 5.53 -3.49 -30.61
CA LYS A 103 5.60 -3.12 -29.19
C LYS A 103 4.46 -2.23 -28.71
N HIS A 104 3.74 -1.58 -29.61
CA HIS A 104 2.66 -0.66 -29.29
C HIS A 104 1.40 -0.94 -30.10
N PHE A 105 0.26 -0.85 -29.44
CA PHE A 105 -1.09 -0.86 -30.02
C PHE A 105 -1.55 0.58 -30.25
N ARG A 106 -2.27 0.82 -31.35
CA ARG A 106 -2.76 2.14 -31.71
C ARG A 106 -4.25 2.24 -31.43
N CYS A 107 -4.65 3.15 -30.54
CA CYS A 107 -6.04 3.47 -30.28
C CYS A 107 -6.75 3.89 -31.57
N LYS A 108 -7.93 3.33 -31.83
CA LYS A 108 -8.65 3.40 -33.12
C LYS A 108 -9.11 4.82 -33.47
N SER A 109 -9.54 5.57 -32.46
CA SER A 109 -10.14 6.91 -32.61
C SER A 109 -9.14 8.03 -32.29
N SER A 110 -8.41 7.94 -31.17
CA SER A 110 -7.42 8.96 -30.77
C SER A 110 -6.06 8.82 -31.48
N GLY A 111 -5.70 7.63 -31.97
CA GLY A 111 -4.41 7.38 -32.61
C GLY A 111 -3.22 7.27 -31.65
N VAL A 112 -3.44 7.32 -30.33
CA VAL A 112 -2.44 7.17 -29.26
C VAL A 112 -1.82 5.76 -29.29
N CYS A 113 -0.50 5.68 -29.07
CA CYS A 113 0.24 4.41 -29.01
C CYS A 113 0.37 3.94 -27.55
N ILE A 114 -0.35 2.89 -27.16
CA ILE A 114 -0.16 2.21 -25.86
C ILE A 114 0.76 1.01 -26.02
N PRO A 115 1.49 0.55 -25.00
CA PRO A 115 2.23 -0.72 -25.05
C PRO A 115 1.31 -1.90 -25.45
N VAL A 116 1.79 -2.86 -26.24
CA VAL A 116 1.01 -4.09 -26.58
C VAL A 116 0.60 -4.87 -25.33
N ALA A 117 1.33 -4.70 -24.22
CA ALA A 117 0.97 -5.28 -22.93
C ALA A 117 -0.31 -4.68 -22.32
N TRP A 118 -0.71 -3.48 -22.76
CA TRP A 118 -1.92 -2.75 -22.33
C TRP A 118 -3.07 -2.89 -23.34
N HIS A 119 -2.86 -3.65 -24.41
CA HIS A 119 -3.94 -4.07 -25.28
C HIS A 119 -4.51 -5.38 -24.73
N CYS A 120 -5.80 -5.42 -24.44
CA CYS A 120 -6.47 -6.56 -23.80
C CYS A 120 -6.01 -6.88 -22.37
N ASP A 121 -5.65 -5.88 -21.58
CA ASP A 121 -5.24 -6.08 -20.19
C ASP A 121 -6.36 -5.84 -19.17
N GLY A 122 -7.57 -5.53 -19.65
CA GLY A 122 -8.75 -5.33 -18.83
C GLY A 122 -8.83 -3.95 -18.17
N SER A 123 -7.90 -3.04 -18.51
CA SER A 123 -7.93 -1.61 -18.20
C SER A 123 -8.35 -0.82 -19.44
N ASN A 124 -8.96 0.35 -19.23
CA ASN A 124 -9.26 1.27 -20.32
C ASN A 124 -8.12 2.28 -20.46
N ASP A 125 -7.12 1.96 -21.28
CA ASP A 125 -5.96 2.81 -21.57
C ASP A 125 -6.16 3.68 -22.82
N CYS A 126 -7.09 3.32 -23.71
CA CYS A 126 -7.58 4.22 -24.75
C CYS A 126 -8.79 5.03 -24.26
N GLU A 127 -8.84 6.33 -24.58
CA GLU A 127 -10.02 7.18 -24.30
C GLU A 127 -11.33 6.57 -24.87
N ASP A 128 -11.24 5.90 -26.01
CA ASP A 128 -12.34 5.26 -26.73
C ASP A 128 -12.53 3.76 -26.45
N HIS A 129 -11.87 3.17 -25.44
CA HIS A 129 -11.96 1.73 -25.10
C HIS A 129 -11.58 0.79 -26.26
N SER A 130 -10.84 1.30 -27.24
CA SER A 130 -10.49 0.57 -28.46
C SER A 130 -9.41 -0.50 -28.25
N ASP A 131 -8.69 -0.40 -27.15
CA ASP A 131 -7.72 -1.38 -26.62
C ASP A 131 -8.37 -2.61 -26.00
N GLU A 132 -9.64 -2.49 -25.58
CA GLU A 132 -10.42 -3.57 -24.98
C GLU A 132 -11.58 -4.05 -25.87
N GLU A 133 -11.88 -3.34 -26.96
CA GLU A 133 -12.89 -3.71 -27.95
C GLU A 133 -12.37 -4.84 -28.87
N GLU A 134 -13.15 -5.92 -29.05
CA GLU A 134 -12.79 -7.10 -29.88
C GLU A 134 -11.59 -7.91 -29.36
N CYS A 135 -11.39 -7.94 -28.04
CA CYS A 135 -10.39 -8.82 -27.46
C CYS A 135 -10.91 -10.24 -27.21
N GLY A 136 -10.31 -11.24 -27.88
CA GLY A 136 -10.70 -12.64 -27.69
C GLY A 136 -10.39 -13.19 -26.28
N LYS A 137 -9.16 -13.01 -25.78
CA LYS A 137 -8.73 -13.57 -24.49
C LYS A 137 -7.85 -12.57 -23.75
N ILE A 138 -8.48 -11.78 -22.86
CA ILE A 138 -7.80 -10.94 -21.88
C ILE A 138 -6.78 -11.78 -21.12
N THR A 139 -5.51 -11.39 -21.24
CA THR A 139 -4.35 -12.07 -20.66
C THR A 139 -3.74 -11.12 -19.63
N CYS A 140 -4.17 -11.26 -18.38
CA CYS A 140 -3.64 -10.42 -17.30
C CYS A 140 -2.12 -10.64 -17.13
N PRO A 141 -1.34 -9.57 -16.90
CA PRO A 141 0.10 -9.67 -16.64
C PRO A 141 0.43 -10.55 -15.43
N ASN A 142 1.68 -11.04 -15.37
CA ASN A 142 2.17 -11.73 -14.17
C ASN A 142 2.08 -10.77 -12.97
N ASN A 143 1.29 -11.16 -11.95
CA ASN A 143 0.90 -10.41 -10.73
C ASN A 143 -0.51 -9.84 -10.73
N PHE A 144 -1.27 -10.03 -11.81
CA PHE A 144 -2.69 -9.70 -11.87
C PHE A 144 -3.55 -10.97 -11.84
N TYR A 145 -4.75 -10.83 -11.29
CA TYR A 145 -5.81 -11.82 -11.23
C TYR A 145 -6.95 -11.39 -12.15
N LYS A 146 -7.47 -12.35 -12.91
CA LYS A 146 -8.59 -12.14 -13.82
C LYS A 146 -9.90 -12.40 -13.09
N CYS A 147 -10.66 -11.34 -12.85
CA CYS A 147 -12.03 -11.38 -12.34
C CYS A 147 -12.98 -12.11 -13.31
N LYS A 148 -14.17 -12.52 -12.85
CA LYS A 148 -15.17 -13.19 -13.73
C LYS A 148 -15.70 -12.26 -14.80
N ASN A 149 -15.83 -10.97 -14.51
CA ASN A 149 -16.10 -9.91 -15.49
C ASN A 149 -14.92 -9.60 -16.43
N SER A 150 -13.84 -10.40 -16.38
CA SER A 150 -12.60 -10.24 -17.16
C SER A 150 -11.78 -8.98 -16.86
N LYS A 151 -12.10 -8.22 -15.81
CA LYS A 151 -11.23 -7.18 -15.26
C LYS A 151 -9.96 -7.81 -14.67
N CYS A 152 -8.82 -7.16 -14.80
CA CYS A 152 -7.59 -7.59 -14.14
C CYS A 152 -7.35 -6.73 -12.89
N VAL A 153 -7.25 -7.35 -11.72
CA VAL A 153 -6.90 -6.69 -10.45
C VAL A 153 -5.55 -7.21 -9.96
N TYR A 154 -4.84 -6.47 -9.12
CA TYR A 154 -3.60 -7.01 -8.54
C TYR A 154 -3.90 -8.24 -7.69
N LYS A 155 -3.02 -9.25 -7.72
CA LYS A 155 -3.15 -10.43 -6.84
C LYS A 155 -3.14 -10.08 -5.35
N SER A 156 -2.60 -8.92 -4.98
CA SER A 156 -2.64 -8.40 -3.61
C SER A 156 -4.03 -7.92 -3.18
N TYR A 157 -4.94 -7.71 -4.12
CA TYR A 157 -6.33 -7.29 -3.88
C TYR A 157 -7.28 -8.48 -3.84
N ILE A 158 -6.75 -9.70 -3.78
CA ILE A 158 -7.56 -10.89 -3.50
C ILE A 158 -7.72 -11.00 -1.98
N CYS A 159 -8.96 -11.11 -1.49
CA CYS A 159 -9.30 -11.22 -0.07
C CYS A 159 -8.82 -10.04 0.80
N ASP A 160 -8.75 -8.82 0.27
CA ASP A 160 -8.37 -7.64 1.04
C ASP A 160 -9.57 -6.98 1.76
N GLY A 161 -10.77 -7.53 1.54
CA GLY A 161 -12.03 -7.09 2.11
C GLY A 161 -12.73 -6.00 1.30
N LYS A 162 -12.26 -5.71 0.08
CA LYS A 162 -12.87 -4.76 -0.85
C LYS A 162 -13.20 -5.43 -2.17
N ASP A 163 -14.32 -5.02 -2.76
CA ASP A 163 -14.72 -5.45 -4.09
C ASP A 163 -13.98 -4.62 -5.15
N ASP A 164 -12.72 -4.95 -5.42
CA ASP A 164 -11.90 -4.34 -6.45
C ASP A 164 -12.27 -4.84 -7.85
N CYS A 165 -12.78 -6.06 -7.96
CA CYS A 165 -13.32 -6.61 -9.20
C CYS A 165 -14.63 -5.92 -9.64
N GLY A 166 -15.44 -5.43 -8.69
CA GLY A 166 -16.79 -4.89 -8.91
C GLY A 166 -17.88 -5.97 -9.09
N ASP A 167 -17.49 -7.25 -9.11
CA ASP A 167 -18.36 -8.42 -9.18
C ASP A 167 -18.11 -9.40 -8.00
N ASN A 168 -17.33 -8.98 -7.01
CA ASN A 168 -16.88 -9.76 -5.84
C ASN A 168 -16.16 -11.09 -6.20
N SER A 169 -15.52 -11.17 -7.37
CA SER A 169 -14.73 -12.36 -7.75
C SER A 169 -13.39 -12.47 -7.01
N ASP A 170 -12.84 -11.34 -6.60
CA ASP A 170 -11.66 -11.21 -5.74
C ASP A 170 -11.95 -11.55 -4.27
N GLU A 171 -13.16 -11.24 -3.79
CA GLU A 171 -13.63 -11.56 -2.42
C GLU A 171 -14.45 -12.86 -2.35
N GLY A 172 -14.49 -13.60 -3.46
CA GLY A 172 -15.30 -14.79 -3.61
C GLY A 172 -14.82 -15.99 -2.80
N VAL A 173 -15.74 -16.92 -2.55
CA VAL A 173 -15.45 -18.22 -1.89
C VAL A 173 -14.44 -19.06 -2.68
N GLU A 174 -14.27 -18.79 -3.97
CA GLU A 174 -13.33 -19.49 -4.85
C GLU A 174 -11.86 -19.33 -4.48
N HIS A 175 -11.50 -18.23 -3.81
CA HIS A 175 -10.15 -18.00 -3.28
C HIS A 175 -10.03 -18.32 -1.79
N ALA A 176 -11.06 -18.95 -1.21
CA ALA A 176 -11.15 -19.18 0.22
C ALA A 176 -11.02 -17.88 1.06
N CYS A 177 -11.46 -16.73 0.53
CA CYS A 177 -11.56 -15.44 1.23
C CYS A 177 -12.58 -15.43 2.38
N VAL A 178 -13.21 -16.57 2.64
CA VAL A 178 -14.02 -16.74 3.84
C VAL A 178 -13.07 -16.71 5.02
N THR A 179 -13.32 -15.81 5.98
CA THR A 179 -12.62 -15.84 7.27
C THR A 179 -12.61 -17.28 7.76
N PRO A 180 -11.44 -17.84 8.12
CA PRO A 180 -11.36 -19.22 8.56
C PRO A 180 -12.44 -19.48 9.60
N PRO A 181 -13.12 -20.64 9.56
CA PRO A 181 -14.21 -20.94 10.47
C PRO A 181 -13.75 -20.59 11.89
N LEU A 182 -14.53 -19.75 12.57
CA LEU A 182 -14.16 -19.11 13.82
C LEU A 182 -13.61 -20.16 14.79
N ARG A 183 -12.28 -20.23 14.91
CA ARG A 183 -11.60 -21.12 15.83
C ARG A 183 -11.70 -20.42 17.17
N CYS A 184 -12.60 -20.91 18.02
CA CYS A 184 -12.72 -20.39 19.37
C CYS A 184 -11.32 -20.40 20.04
N PRO A 185 -10.95 -19.34 20.78
CA PRO A 185 -9.67 -19.27 21.49
C PRO A 185 -9.40 -20.52 22.34
N HIS A 186 -8.13 -20.83 22.60
CA HIS A 186 -7.72 -22.04 23.33
C HIS A 186 -8.59 -22.29 24.58
N GLY A 187 -9.17 -23.50 24.67
CA GLY A 187 -10.02 -23.91 25.80
C GLY A 187 -11.48 -23.47 25.70
N GLN A 188 -11.96 -23.03 24.54
CA GLN A 188 -13.36 -22.72 24.29
C GLN A 188 -13.97 -23.65 23.23
N TRP A 189 -15.25 -23.98 23.39
CA TRP A 189 -16.03 -24.85 22.52
C TRP A 189 -17.06 -24.04 21.72
N ALA A 190 -17.11 -24.25 20.41
CA ALA A 190 -18.07 -23.57 19.54
C ALA A 190 -19.46 -24.19 19.67
N CYS A 191 -20.47 -23.37 19.97
CA CYS A 191 -21.86 -23.83 20.05
C CYS A 191 -22.36 -24.32 18.67
N PRO A 192 -22.75 -25.61 18.53
CA PRO A 192 -23.24 -26.15 17.27
C PRO A 192 -24.50 -25.41 16.80
N GLY A 193 -24.53 -25.02 15.51
CA GLY A 193 -25.67 -24.33 14.92
C GLY A 193 -25.76 -22.84 15.24
N ILE A 194 -24.78 -22.26 15.94
CA ILE A 194 -24.75 -20.83 16.30
C ILE A 194 -23.39 -20.24 15.98
N THR A 195 -23.34 -19.37 14.97
CA THR A 195 -22.11 -18.73 14.52
C THR A 195 -21.64 -17.70 15.55
N GLY A 196 -20.35 -17.75 15.92
CA GLY A 196 -19.71 -16.71 16.75
C GLY A 196 -19.96 -16.80 18.25
N ARG A 197 -20.54 -17.91 18.77
CA ARG A 197 -20.64 -18.14 20.22
C ARG A 197 -19.75 -19.31 20.64
N CYS A 198 -18.90 -19.03 21.63
CA CYS A 198 -18.01 -19.98 22.24
C CYS A 198 -18.30 -20.04 23.75
N VAL A 199 -18.38 -21.24 24.32
CA VAL A 199 -18.46 -21.47 25.77
C VAL A 199 -17.13 -22.03 26.27
N ASN A 200 -16.85 -21.97 27.57
CA ASN A 200 -15.65 -22.62 28.07
C ASN A 200 -15.77 -24.13 27.84
N MET A 201 -14.69 -24.79 27.46
CA MET A 201 -14.68 -26.23 27.30
C MET A 201 -15.11 -26.94 28.61
N THR A 202 -14.78 -26.37 29.78
CA THR A 202 -15.22 -26.90 31.10
C THR A 202 -16.72 -26.81 31.35
N SER A 203 -17.41 -25.94 30.62
CA SER A 203 -18.85 -25.67 30.67
C SER A 203 -19.64 -26.49 29.64
N VAL A 204 -19.04 -27.57 29.13
CA VAL A 204 -19.68 -28.49 28.21
C VAL A 204 -19.95 -29.77 28.98
N CYS A 205 -21.22 -30.23 29.00
CA CYS A 205 -21.66 -31.37 29.79
C CYS A 205 -21.46 -31.16 31.31
N ASP A 206 -21.76 -29.96 31.82
CA ASP A 206 -21.72 -29.59 33.24
C ASP A 206 -23.13 -29.47 33.88
N ASP A 207 -24.15 -29.98 33.19
CA ASP A 207 -25.57 -29.93 33.56
C ASP A 207 -26.16 -28.50 33.58
N VAL A 208 -25.48 -27.53 32.94
CA VAL A 208 -25.94 -26.14 32.78
C VAL A 208 -26.02 -25.79 31.29
N GLU A 209 -27.13 -25.16 30.86
CA GLU A 209 -27.27 -24.68 29.48
C GLU A 209 -26.51 -23.35 29.27
N ASP A 210 -25.26 -23.43 28.85
CA ASP A 210 -24.39 -22.30 28.52
C ASP A 210 -24.44 -21.91 27.04
N CYS A 211 -24.83 -22.80 26.12
CA CYS A 211 -25.19 -22.42 24.76
C CYS A 211 -26.67 -21.95 24.68
N PRO A 212 -27.02 -20.95 23.85
CA PRO A 212 -28.37 -20.39 23.80
C PRO A 212 -29.40 -21.33 23.16
N ASN A 213 -28.94 -22.42 22.55
CA ASN A 213 -29.76 -23.54 22.09
C ASN A 213 -29.64 -24.78 23.00
N GLY A 214 -28.96 -24.69 24.14
CA GLY A 214 -28.65 -25.81 25.03
C GLY A 214 -27.84 -26.93 24.35
N ALA A 215 -27.15 -26.62 23.25
CA ALA A 215 -26.47 -27.64 22.44
C ALA A 215 -25.17 -28.17 23.09
N ASP A 216 -24.72 -27.55 24.17
CA ASP A 216 -23.64 -27.97 25.06
C ASP A 216 -24.05 -29.09 26.03
N GLU A 217 -25.35 -29.30 26.24
CA GLU A 217 -25.91 -30.37 27.05
C GLU A 217 -26.71 -31.37 26.17
N GLY A 218 -26.49 -32.68 26.35
CA GLY A 218 -27.21 -33.66 25.51
C GLY A 218 -26.91 -35.12 25.78
N LEU A 219 -27.59 -36.00 25.05
CA LEU A 219 -27.55 -37.47 25.24
C LEU A 219 -26.15 -38.09 25.06
N GLY A 220 -25.21 -37.39 24.41
CA GLY A 220 -23.81 -37.83 24.27
C GLY A 220 -22.91 -37.55 25.47
N CYS A 221 -23.35 -36.75 26.45
CA CYS A 221 -22.58 -36.41 27.65
C CYS A 221 -22.38 -37.58 28.63
N ASP A 222 -23.17 -38.66 28.51
CA ASP A 222 -23.10 -39.84 29.38
C ASP A 222 -22.19 -40.97 28.84
N LEU A 223 -21.45 -40.71 27.76
CA LEU A 223 -20.55 -41.72 27.19
C LEU A 223 -19.35 -41.96 28.13
N ALA A 224 -19.28 -43.15 28.73
CA ALA A 224 -18.16 -43.62 29.56
C ALA A 224 -16.82 -43.79 28.79
N GLN A 225 -16.73 -43.26 27.57
CA GLN A 225 -15.54 -43.29 26.70
C GLN A 225 -14.32 -42.59 27.33
N CYS A 226 -14.52 -41.52 28.10
CA CYS A 226 -13.43 -40.85 28.82
C CYS A 226 -13.12 -41.45 30.21
N GLN A 227 -13.89 -42.44 30.70
CA GLN A 227 -13.68 -43.05 32.02
C GLN A 227 -12.77 -44.28 31.99
N HIS A 228 -12.53 -44.90 30.81
CA HIS A 228 -11.60 -46.01 30.66
C HIS A 228 -10.19 -45.51 30.28
N GLN A 229 -9.32 -45.51 31.28
CA GLN A 229 -7.97 -44.91 31.35
C GLN A 229 -6.88 -45.48 30.41
N THR A 230 -7.21 -46.12 29.28
CA THR A 230 -6.16 -46.68 28.41
C THR A 230 -6.47 -46.48 26.93
N GLY A 231 -5.97 -45.37 26.37
CA GLY A 231 -5.52 -45.34 24.98
C GLY A 231 -6.39 -44.69 23.92
N LEU A 232 -7.42 -43.91 24.28
CA LEU A 232 -8.16 -43.14 23.26
C LEU A 232 -7.46 -41.83 22.89
N CYS A 233 -7.08 -41.00 23.86
CA CYS A 233 -6.44 -39.70 23.62
C CYS A 233 -5.00 -39.69 24.14
N SER A 234 -4.10 -39.01 23.43
CA SER A 234 -2.70 -38.83 23.85
C SER A 234 -2.55 -37.98 25.12
N ASN A 235 -3.45 -37.02 25.34
CA ASN A 235 -3.46 -36.13 26.49
C ASN A 235 -4.79 -36.23 27.27
N GLY A 236 -5.72 -35.31 27.04
CA GLY A 236 -6.99 -35.20 27.77
C GLY A 236 -8.20 -35.63 26.94
N CYS A 237 -9.28 -36.04 27.63
CA CYS A 237 -10.54 -36.44 27.03
C CYS A 237 -11.69 -35.63 27.66
N GLN A 238 -12.40 -34.87 26.84
CA GLN A 238 -13.58 -34.10 27.20
C GLN A 238 -14.84 -34.84 26.75
N LYS A 239 -15.88 -34.85 27.59
CA LYS A 239 -17.19 -35.31 27.15
C LYS A 239 -17.88 -34.17 26.39
N THR A 240 -18.49 -34.47 25.26
CA THR A 240 -19.32 -33.53 24.51
C THR A 240 -20.64 -34.19 24.12
N PRO A 241 -21.70 -33.42 23.82
CA PRO A 241 -22.98 -33.97 23.35
C PRO A 241 -22.88 -34.81 22.07
N ASN A 242 -21.78 -34.69 21.32
CA ASN A 242 -21.49 -35.44 20.10
C ASN A 242 -20.52 -36.62 20.31
N GLY A 243 -20.07 -36.90 21.54
CA GLY A 243 -19.11 -37.96 21.85
C GLY A 243 -17.91 -37.50 22.68
N ALA A 244 -17.00 -38.42 22.99
CA ALA A 244 -15.70 -38.06 23.57
C ALA A 244 -14.83 -37.31 22.56
N LEU A 245 -14.35 -36.13 22.94
CA LEU A 245 -13.41 -35.33 22.16
C LEU A 245 -12.05 -35.29 22.88
N CYS A 246 -10.98 -35.59 22.15
CA CYS A 246 -9.64 -35.41 22.67
C CYS A 246 -9.28 -33.92 22.72
N ILE A 247 -8.70 -33.47 23.81
CA ILE A 247 -8.21 -32.10 23.95
C ILE A 247 -6.68 -32.09 24.03
N CYS A 248 -6.09 -31.10 23.38
CA CYS A 248 -4.66 -30.86 23.38
C CYS A 248 -4.30 -29.72 24.33
N PRO A 249 -3.10 -29.76 24.92
CA PRO A 249 -2.58 -28.64 25.69
C PRO A 249 -2.47 -27.37 24.82
N PRO A 250 -2.39 -26.17 25.42
CA PRO A 250 -2.17 -24.92 24.68
C PRO A 250 -0.95 -25.02 23.75
N GLY A 251 -1.08 -24.50 22.53
CA GLY A 251 -0.04 -24.57 21.49
C GLY A 251 0.03 -25.90 20.72
N GLU A 252 -0.86 -26.86 20.99
CA GLU A 252 -0.99 -28.09 20.21
C GLU A 252 -2.39 -28.19 19.58
N GLU A 253 -2.47 -28.89 18.44
CA GLU A 253 -3.73 -29.21 17.76
C GLU A 253 -3.88 -30.72 17.51
N LEU A 254 -5.12 -31.16 17.32
CA LEU A 254 -5.38 -32.56 17.01
C LEU A 254 -4.88 -32.89 15.61
N GLY A 255 -4.07 -33.93 15.52
CA GLY A 255 -3.64 -34.51 14.26
C GLY A 255 -4.79 -35.09 13.43
N PRO A 256 -4.49 -35.58 12.22
CA PRO A 256 -5.49 -36.10 11.29
C PRO A 256 -6.26 -37.33 11.82
N ASP A 257 -5.69 -38.02 12.80
CA ASP A 257 -6.29 -39.15 13.49
C ASP A 257 -7.29 -38.74 14.59
N LYS A 258 -7.37 -37.46 14.96
CA LYS A 258 -8.24 -36.90 16.03
C LYS A 258 -7.95 -37.42 17.45
N PHE A 259 -6.83 -38.11 17.64
CA PHE A 259 -6.44 -38.73 18.91
C PHE A 259 -5.05 -38.28 19.40
N THR A 260 -4.12 -38.01 18.47
CA THR A 260 -2.80 -37.48 18.77
C THR A 260 -2.78 -35.96 18.73
N CYS A 261 -2.08 -35.34 19.68
CA CYS A 261 -1.80 -33.92 19.65
C CYS A 261 -0.46 -33.66 18.94
N GLN A 262 -0.47 -32.72 18.02
CA GLN A 262 0.67 -32.25 17.25
C GLN A 262 0.89 -30.78 17.56
N ASP A 263 2.15 -30.38 17.55
CA ASP A 263 2.54 -29.00 17.77
C ASP A 263 1.97 -28.08 16.67
N LEU A 264 1.32 -27.00 17.06
CA LEU A 264 0.85 -26.00 16.11
C LEU A 264 2.03 -25.11 15.75
N ASN A 265 2.47 -25.14 14.51
CA ASN A 265 3.55 -24.27 14.07
C ASN A 265 3.04 -22.85 13.84
N GLU A 266 3.11 -21.98 14.85
CA GLU A 266 2.60 -20.61 14.73
C GLU A 266 3.45 -19.72 13.79
N CYS A 267 4.62 -20.20 13.34
CA CYS A 267 5.42 -19.51 12.33
C CYS A 267 4.96 -19.79 10.89
N ASP A 268 3.92 -20.59 10.68
CA ASP A 268 3.34 -20.88 9.37
C ASP A 268 1.82 -20.60 9.38
N PRO A 269 1.32 -19.57 8.66
CA PRO A 269 2.03 -18.74 7.68
C PRO A 269 2.97 -17.68 8.33
N PRO A 270 3.99 -17.21 7.58
CA PRO A 270 4.88 -16.17 8.05
C PRO A 270 4.13 -14.85 8.27
N GLY A 271 4.53 -14.08 9.30
CA GLY A 271 3.97 -12.75 9.60
C GLY A 271 3.62 -12.51 11.07
N LEU A 272 3.64 -13.55 11.91
CA LEU A 272 3.36 -13.43 13.35
C LEU A 272 4.41 -12.61 14.10
N CYS A 273 5.68 -12.79 13.75
CA CYS A 273 6.82 -12.03 14.27
C CYS A 273 7.30 -11.03 13.21
N SER A 274 7.72 -9.83 13.63
CA SER A 274 8.24 -8.82 12.68
C SER A 274 9.54 -9.22 11.98
N GLN A 275 10.34 -10.12 12.58
CA GLN A 275 11.63 -10.55 12.03
C GLN A 275 11.80 -12.06 12.09
N ILE A 276 12.25 -12.61 13.23
CA ILE A 276 12.58 -14.03 13.35
C ILE A 276 11.54 -14.72 14.23
N CYS A 277 10.84 -15.71 13.68
CA CYS A 277 9.94 -16.60 14.41
C CYS A 277 10.61 -17.95 14.64
N THR A 278 10.62 -18.44 15.89
CA THR A 278 11.09 -19.79 16.21
C THR A 278 9.97 -20.58 16.87
N ASN A 279 9.56 -21.65 16.19
CA ASN A 279 8.55 -22.57 16.70
C ASN A 279 9.17 -23.50 17.75
N THR A 280 8.46 -23.71 18.85
CA THR A 280 8.84 -24.62 19.93
C THR A 280 7.67 -25.52 20.29
N LYS A 281 7.93 -26.65 20.95
CA LYS A 281 6.82 -27.54 21.31
C LYS A 281 5.86 -26.86 22.31
N GLY A 282 4.62 -26.62 21.89
CA GLY A 282 3.52 -26.00 22.62
C GLY A 282 3.55 -24.47 22.63
N SER A 283 4.45 -23.83 21.89
CA SER A 283 4.54 -22.36 21.84
C SER A 283 5.51 -21.87 20.77
N TYR A 284 5.63 -20.56 20.62
CA TYR A 284 6.66 -19.93 19.80
C TYR A 284 7.30 -18.78 20.57
N PHE A 285 8.44 -18.31 20.07
CA PHE A 285 8.98 -17.03 20.47
C PHE A 285 9.52 -16.26 19.27
N CYS A 286 9.34 -14.94 19.33
CA CYS A 286 9.94 -14.03 18.39
C CYS A 286 11.30 -13.56 18.90
N SER A 287 12.25 -13.42 17.99
CA SER A 287 13.55 -12.81 18.25
C SER A 287 13.87 -11.78 17.17
N CYS A 288 14.81 -10.89 17.49
CA CYS A 288 15.21 -9.81 16.62
C CYS A 288 16.65 -10.01 16.15
N THR A 289 16.96 -9.52 14.96
CA THR A 289 18.33 -9.47 14.46
C THR A 289 19.17 -8.47 15.26
N ASP A 290 20.50 -8.58 15.15
CA ASP A 290 21.43 -7.66 15.80
C ASP A 290 21.10 -6.19 15.47
N GLY A 291 21.06 -5.35 16.50
CA GLY A 291 20.67 -3.95 16.35
C GLY A 291 19.17 -3.69 16.53
N TYR A 292 18.37 -4.70 16.86
CA TYR A 292 16.94 -4.57 17.18
C TYR A 292 16.61 -5.16 18.57
N ILE A 293 15.66 -4.56 19.27
CA ILE A 293 15.12 -5.03 20.55
C ILE A 293 13.66 -5.42 20.36
N LEU A 294 13.28 -6.51 21.01
CA LEU A 294 11.90 -6.99 21.04
C LEU A 294 11.05 -6.07 21.94
N GLU A 295 9.96 -5.56 21.37
CA GLU A 295 9.00 -4.70 22.07
C GLU A 295 8.21 -5.48 23.14
N PRO A 296 7.53 -4.79 24.08
CA PRO A 296 6.74 -5.42 25.14
C PRO A 296 5.62 -6.35 24.64
N ASN A 297 5.16 -6.16 23.39
CA ASN A 297 4.19 -7.02 22.74
C ASN A 297 4.76 -8.41 22.34
N LYS A 298 6.07 -8.62 22.52
CA LYS A 298 6.82 -9.84 22.20
C LYS A 298 6.83 -10.24 20.72
N HIS A 299 6.29 -9.41 19.83
CA HIS A 299 6.13 -9.73 18.40
C HIS A 299 6.89 -8.74 17.51
N SER A 300 6.99 -7.49 17.94
CA SER A 300 7.59 -6.40 17.16
C SER A 300 9.04 -6.17 17.53
N CYS A 301 9.88 -5.99 16.51
CA CYS A 301 11.30 -5.69 16.67
C CYS A 301 11.56 -4.23 16.30
N LYS A 302 12.11 -3.45 17.23
CA LYS A 302 12.43 -2.03 17.04
C LYS A 302 13.93 -1.82 17.08
N ALA A 303 14.45 -1.05 16.13
CA ALA A 303 15.88 -0.76 16.05
C ALA A 303 16.37 -0.01 17.30
N VAL A 304 17.55 -0.37 17.79
CA VAL A 304 18.21 0.28 18.93
C VAL A 304 19.00 1.48 18.42
N ASN A 305 18.90 2.62 19.09
CA ASN A 305 19.75 3.79 18.86
C ASN A 305 19.58 4.51 17.49
N HIS A 306 18.59 4.13 16.68
CA HIS A 306 18.20 4.80 15.44
C HIS A 306 16.73 5.24 15.52
N SER A 307 16.47 6.24 16.36
CA SER A 307 15.12 6.67 16.76
C SER A 307 14.36 7.46 15.69
N SER A 308 15.09 8.03 14.73
CA SER A 308 14.53 8.91 13.71
C SER A 308 14.40 8.11 12.41
N ALA A 309 13.17 7.70 12.12
CA ALA A 309 12.82 7.11 10.84
C ALA A 309 12.31 8.26 9.97
N PHE A 310 12.97 8.48 8.83
CA PHE A 310 12.60 9.55 7.91
C PHE A 310 11.96 8.98 6.66
N LEU A 311 10.90 9.64 6.20
CA LEU A 311 10.31 9.40 4.90
C LEU A 311 10.82 10.47 3.94
N ILE A 312 11.42 10.05 2.83
CA ILE A 312 11.86 10.94 1.76
C ILE A 312 10.87 10.83 0.62
N ILE A 313 10.30 11.97 0.22
CA ILE A 313 9.26 12.05 -0.80
C ILE A 313 9.73 13.09 -1.81
N SER A 314 9.62 12.79 -3.10
CA SER A 314 9.85 13.77 -4.16
C SER A 314 8.53 14.24 -4.77
N ASN A 315 8.43 15.54 -4.99
CA ASN A 315 7.57 16.16 -6.00
C ASN A 315 8.44 16.62 -7.18
N ARG A 316 7.85 16.90 -8.35
CA ARG A 316 8.54 17.29 -9.60
C ARG A 316 9.68 18.30 -9.37
N HIS A 317 9.44 19.33 -8.56
CA HIS A 317 10.42 20.40 -8.28
C HIS A 317 10.93 20.45 -6.83
N SER A 318 10.63 19.44 -5.99
CA SER A 318 11.12 19.46 -4.60
C SER A 318 11.33 18.07 -4.01
N ILE A 319 12.27 17.97 -3.06
CA ILE A 319 12.46 16.80 -2.23
C ILE A 319 12.10 17.18 -0.79
N LEU A 320 11.21 16.39 -0.21
CA LEU A 320 10.67 16.53 1.14
C LEU A 320 11.20 15.42 2.02
N VAL A 321 11.49 15.76 3.27
CA VAL A 321 11.85 14.82 4.34
C VAL A 321 10.84 15.00 5.46
N ALA A 322 10.23 13.91 5.92
CA ALA A 322 9.36 13.91 7.09
C ALA A 322 9.93 12.96 8.14
N ASP A 323 10.02 13.40 9.40
CA ASP A 323 10.24 12.47 10.52
C ASP A 323 8.93 11.73 10.80
N LEU A 324 8.98 10.41 10.97
CA LEU A 324 7.78 9.61 11.24
C LEU A 324 7.15 9.89 12.63
N ASN A 325 7.89 10.54 13.54
CA ASN A 325 7.38 10.91 14.87
C ASN A 325 6.90 12.36 14.93
N GLU A 326 7.43 13.24 14.09
CA GLU A 326 7.06 14.66 14.05
C GLU A 326 6.12 14.88 12.86
N GLN A 327 5.01 15.61 13.05
CA GLN A 327 4.09 15.92 11.95
C GLN A 327 4.62 17.02 11.01
N GLY A 328 5.94 17.16 10.90
CA GLY A 328 6.62 18.18 10.11
C GLY A 328 7.14 17.63 8.78
N LEU A 329 6.91 18.38 7.70
CA LEU A 329 7.55 18.17 6.41
C LEU A 329 8.62 19.26 6.22
N GLU A 330 9.86 18.85 6.02
CA GLU A 330 10.98 19.73 5.73
C GLU A 330 11.38 19.62 4.25
N ARG A 331 11.52 20.76 3.57
CA ARG A 331 12.05 20.81 2.19
C ARG A 331 13.58 20.78 2.23
N VAL A 332 14.19 19.89 1.44
CA VAL A 332 15.64 19.89 1.23
C VAL A 332 15.99 21.13 0.38
N PRO A 333 16.95 21.97 0.80
CA PRO A 333 17.28 23.24 0.13
C PRO A 333 18.12 23.01 -1.13
N ILE A 334 17.56 22.30 -2.10
CA ILE A 334 18.15 22.03 -3.40
C ILE A 334 17.19 22.49 -4.50
N ILE A 335 17.76 22.93 -5.62
CA ILE A 335 16.99 23.28 -6.81
C ILE A 335 17.01 22.05 -7.70
N VAL A 336 15.82 21.52 -7.98
CA VAL A 336 15.61 20.37 -8.86
C VAL A 336 14.58 20.74 -9.91
N GLU A 337 14.68 20.13 -11.09
CA GLU A 337 13.90 20.54 -12.26
C GLU A 337 12.83 19.51 -12.63
N ASN A 338 13.12 18.21 -12.49
CA ASN A 338 12.12 17.16 -12.69
C ASN A 338 12.53 15.84 -11.99
N VAL A 339 12.26 15.74 -10.68
CA VAL A 339 12.59 14.56 -9.88
C VAL A 339 11.51 13.49 -9.98
N VAL A 340 11.92 12.28 -10.37
CA VAL A 340 11.02 11.13 -10.52
C VAL A 340 11.27 10.00 -9.51
N ALA A 341 12.49 9.92 -8.97
CA ALA A 341 12.87 8.89 -8.01
C ALA A 341 13.91 9.42 -7.04
N THR A 342 13.84 8.93 -5.80
CA THR A 342 14.81 9.22 -4.74
C THR A 342 15.29 7.93 -4.10
N ALA A 343 16.56 7.92 -3.71
CA ALA A 343 17.17 6.86 -2.91
C ALA A 343 18.01 7.50 -1.82
N SER A 344 18.25 6.80 -0.71
CA SER A 344 19.05 7.34 0.37
C SER A 344 19.98 6.30 0.95
N ASN A 345 21.14 6.78 1.39
CA ASN A 345 22.04 6.05 2.26
C ASN A 345 21.93 6.64 3.66
N MET A 346 21.24 5.91 4.54
CA MET A 346 21.01 6.34 5.92
C MET A 346 22.29 6.35 6.77
N HIS A 347 23.31 5.56 6.41
CA HIS A 347 24.58 5.56 7.15
C HIS A 347 25.42 6.81 6.87
N THR A 348 25.40 7.29 5.63
CA THR A 348 26.16 8.48 5.22
C THR A 348 25.32 9.76 5.23
N GLY A 349 24.01 9.65 5.44
CA GLY A 349 23.08 10.77 5.36
C GLY A 349 22.98 11.36 3.96
N THR A 350 23.21 10.56 2.91
CA THR A 350 23.25 11.02 1.53
C THR A 350 21.96 10.67 0.81
N ILE A 351 21.35 11.64 0.14
CA ILE A 351 20.16 11.44 -0.71
C ILE A 351 20.61 11.53 -2.17
N PHE A 352 20.17 10.57 -2.97
CA PHE A 352 20.36 10.50 -4.42
C PHE A 352 18.99 10.71 -5.08
N TRP A 353 18.95 11.41 -6.21
CA TRP A 353 17.72 11.63 -6.94
C TRP A 353 17.97 11.58 -8.44
N SER A 354 17.00 11.13 -9.22
CA SER A 354 17.10 11.19 -10.68
C SER A 354 16.33 12.39 -11.22
N ASP A 355 17.04 13.29 -11.90
CA ASP A 355 16.44 14.44 -12.59
C ASP A 355 16.33 14.19 -14.09
N MET A 356 15.09 14.12 -14.58
CA MET A 356 14.78 13.80 -15.97
C MET A 356 15.11 14.94 -16.93
N LYS A 357 15.05 16.20 -16.48
CA LYS A 357 15.35 17.37 -17.32
C LYS A 357 16.86 17.55 -17.48
N LEU A 358 17.60 17.39 -16.38
CA LEU A 358 19.06 17.51 -16.38
C LEU A 358 19.76 16.23 -16.85
N LYS A 359 19.05 15.11 -16.96
CA LYS A 359 19.55 13.78 -17.32
C LYS A 359 20.73 13.34 -16.44
N LYS A 360 20.58 13.54 -15.12
CA LYS A 360 21.61 13.26 -14.11
C LYS A 360 21.02 12.57 -12.87
N ILE A 361 21.92 11.95 -12.11
CA ILE A 361 21.68 11.39 -10.78
C ILE A 361 22.52 12.18 -9.77
#